data_AF-A0A5D2YPL3-F1
#
_entry.id   AF-A0A5D2YPL3-F1
#
_cell.length_a   1.000
_cell.length_b   1.000
_cell.length_c   1.000
_cell.angle_alpha   90.00
_cell.angle_beta   90.00
_cell.angle_gamma   90.00
#
_symmetry.space_group_name_H-M   'P 1'
#
loop_
_entity.id
_entity.type
_entity.pdbx_description
1 polymer ?
#
loop_
_entity_poly.entity_id
_entity_poly.type
_entity_poly.pdbx_seq_one_letter_code
_entity_poly.pdbx_strand_id
1 'polypeptide(L)'
;MVQNHRREDHETGGENKEKRPKFFINDHVDILIEILERLDGRSLCVAASVCRLWCTIARNDSLWENLCFRHVSPPPSSVRSVVLALGGYKRLYTGCVRPVRSRLGRVRRASWARDEVQLSLSLFCVDYYERLGGSNSNGRLVEKSSPSSLMFLCKPVNV
;
A
#
# COMPACT_ATOMS: atom_id res chain seq x y z
N MET A 1 52.15 -6.92 55.86
CA MET A 1 52.75 -8.20 56.27
C MET A 1 51.65 -8.96 57.00
N VAL A 2 51.07 -10.05 56.49
CA VAL A 2 51.72 -11.31 56.09
C VAL A 2 50.96 -11.96 54.92
N GLN A 3 51.72 -12.57 54.01
CA GLN A 3 51.28 -13.29 52.80
C GLN A 3 50.85 -14.75 53.07
N ASN A 4 49.82 -15.17 52.33
CA ASN A 4 49.64 -16.43 51.59
C ASN A 4 49.99 -17.81 52.17
N HIS A 5 49.01 -18.73 52.06
CA HIS A 5 49.26 -20.06 51.49
C HIS A 5 48.06 -20.60 50.66
N ARG A 6 48.16 -20.40 49.34
CA ARG A 6 48.04 -21.37 48.24
C ARG A 6 46.94 -22.47 48.32
N ARG A 7 46.00 -22.44 47.36
CA ARG A 7 45.59 -23.63 46.58
C ARG A 7 45.39 -23.24 45.13
N GLU A 8 46.04 -24.03 44.28
CA GLU A 8 46.10 -23.97 42.84
C GLU A 8 44.84 -24.58 42.20
N ASP A 9 44.54 -24.07 41.00
CA ASP A 9 43.94 -24.72 39.84
C ASP A 9 42.55 -25.36 39.91
N HIS A 10 41.60 -24.68 39.28
CA HIS A 10 40.76 -25.35 38.29
C HIS A 10 40.35 -24.37 37.19
N GLU A 11 41.16 -24.32 36.12
CA GLU A 11 40.65 -23.95 34.81
C GLU A 11 39.52 -24.91 34.45
N THR A 12 38.34 -24.36 34.18
CA THR A 12 37.31 -24.94 33.31
C THR A 12 36.69 -23.72 32.64
N GLY A 13 37.05 -23.45 31.39
CA GLY A 13 36.54 -24.21 30.26
C GLY A 13 35.49 -23.32 29.61
N GLY A 14 35.88 -22.66 28.52
CA GLY A 14 35.08 -21.64 27.87
C GLY A 14 33.71 -22.14 27.44
N GLU A 15 32.67 -21.48 27.95
CA GLU A 15 31.39 -21.44 27.24
C GLU A 15 31.37 -20.19 26.37
N ASN A 16 32.07 -20.25 25.23
CA ASN A 16 31.79 -19.33 24.13
C ASN A 16 30.42 -19.70 23.57
N LYS A 17 29.35 -19.33 24.28
CA LYS A 17 27.97 -19.44 23.81
C LYS A 17 27.88 -18.49 22.64
N GLU A 18 28.12 -19.01 21.45
CA GLU A 18 27.91 -18.38 20.17
C GLU A 18 26.46 -17.88 20.17
N LYS A 19 26.28 -16.62 20.57
CA LYS A 19 24.96 -16.00 20.65
C LYS A 19 24.50 -15.93 19.21
N ARG A 20 23.54 -16.78 18.85
CA ARG A 20 22.92 -16.76 17.52
C ARG A 20 22.63 -15.29 17.18
N PRO A 21 23.14 -14.78 16.05
CA PRO A 21 22.99 -13.39 15.71
C PRO A 21 21.49 -13.08 15.71
N LYS A 22 21.12 -12.05 16.48
CA LYS A 22 19.71 -11.70 16.67
C LYS A 22 19.24 -11.08 15.36
N PHE A 23 18.43 -11.83 14.62
CA PHE A 23 17.89 -11.35 13.34
C PHE A 23 16.89 -10.22 13.60
N PHE A 24 17.16 -9.05 13.03
CA PHE A 24 16.26 -7.90 13.06
C PHE A 24 15.85 -7.56 11.64
N ILE A 25 14.56 -7.72 11.34
CA ILE A 25 14.01 -7.47 10.00
C ILE A 25 14.27 -6.03 9.50
N ASN A 26 14.41 -5.07 10.43
CA ASN A 26 14.64 -3.67 10.11
C ASN A 26 16.05 -3.38 9.58
N ASP A 27 17.01 -4.30 9.78
CA ASP A 27 18.37 -4.17 9.26
C ASP A 27 18.45 -4.61 7.78
N HIS A 28 17.40 -5.26 7.27
CA HIS A 28 17.31 -5.79 5.92
C HIS A 28 16.22 -5.07 5.12
N VAL A 29 16.55 -3.87 4.65
CA VAL A 29 15.60 -2.97 3.96
C VAL A 29 15.06 -3.57 2.66
N ASP A 30 15.88 -4.32 1.94
CA ASP A 30 15.53 -5.06 0.72
C ASP A 30 14.44 -6.11 0.98
N ILE A 31 14.62 -6.95 2.00
CA ILE A 31 13.63 -7.95 2.41
C ILE A 31 12.35 -7.26 2.88
N LEU A 32 12.48 -6.15 3.62
CA LEU A 32 11.34 -5.39 4.08
C LEU A 32 10.53 -4.79 2.92
N ILE A 33 11.20 -4.24 1.90
CA ILE A 33 10.54 -3.74 0.67
C ILE A 33 9.77 -4.87 -0.01
N GLU A 34 10.40 -6.03 -0.23
CA GLU A 34 9.78 -7.19 -0.86
C GLU A 34 8.54 -7.69 -0.09
N ILE A 35 8.60 -7.71 1.25
CA ILE A 35 7.44 -8.05 2.09
C ILE A 35 6.33 -7.02 1.90
N LEU A 36 6.65 -5.73 2.01
CA LEU A 36 5.67 -4.65 1.92
C LEU A 36 5.03 -4.55 0.53
N GLU A 37 5.78 -4.86 -0.52
CA GLU A 37 5.32 -4.90 -1.91
C GLU A 37 4.29 -6.01 -2.17
N ARG A 38 4.28 -7.06 -1.34
CA ARG A 38 3.29 -8.14 -1.44
C ARG A 38 1.97 -7.82 -0.76
N LEU A 39 1.93 -6.83 0.13
CA LEU A 39 0.74 -6.45 0.89
C LEU A 39 -0.30 -5.75 0.02
N ASP A 40 -1.59 -5.87 0.38
CA ASP A 40 -2.62 -5.02 -0.21
C ASP A 40 -2.56 -3.59 0.36
N GLY A 41 -3.14 -2.62 -0.36
CA GLY A 41 -3.05 -1.22 0.05
C GLY A 41 -3.62 -0.89 1.44
N ARG A 42 -4.55 -1.68 2.01
CA ARG A 42 -4.96 -1.51 3.41
C ARG A 42 -3.88 -1.95 4.37
N SER A 43 -3.34 -3.16 4.18
CA SER A 43 -2.27 -3.70 5.02
C SER A 43 -1.01 -2.84 4.94
N LEU A 44 -0.68 -2.28 3.77
CA LEU A 44 0.44 -1.35 3.62
C LEU A 44 0.26 -0.06 4.45
N CYS A 45 -0.96 0.47 4.55
CA CYS A 45 -1.24 1.60 5.44
C CYS A 45 -1.08 1.24 6.92
N VAL A 46 -1.50 0.04 7.32
CA VAL A 46 -1.32 -0.44 8.70
C VAL A 46 0.16 -0.65 9.00
N ALA A 47 0.92 -1.24 8.08
CA ALA A 47 2.36 -1.44 8.19
C ALA A 47 3.11 -0.11 8.37
N ALA A 48 2.68 0.96 7.69
CA ALA A 48 3.25 2.29 7.84
C ALA A 48 3.14 2.86 9.27
N SER A 49 2.23 2.33 10.10
CA SER A 49 2.05 2.78 11.50
C SER A 49 2.96 2.10 12.51
N VAL A 50 3.69 1.05 12.10
CA VAL A 50 4.50 0.22 13.01
C VAL A 50 5.72 0.98 13.54
N CYS A 51 6.49 1.63 12.65
CA CYS A 51 7.66 2.42 13.03
C CYS A 51 8.03 3.42 11.92
N ARG A 52 9.01 4.30 12.19
CA ARG A 52 9.46 5.32 11.22
C ARG A 52 10.03 4.70 9.93
N LEU A 53 10.81 3.62 10.02
CA LEU A 53 11.38 2.95 8.85
C LEU A 53 10.28 2.43 7.92
N TRP A 54 9.31 1.71 8.48
CA TRP A 54 8.19 1.16 7.72
C TRP A 54 7.32 2.26 7.15
N CYS A 55 7.12 3.36 7.90
CA CYS A 55 6.41 4.54 7.41
C CYS A 55 7.11 5.17 6.20
N THR A 56 8.44 5.31 6.24
CA THR A 56 9.23 5.84 5.12
C THR A 56 9.12 4.92 3.91
N ILE A 57 9.29 3.61 4.09
CA ILE A 57 9.21 2.64 2.97
C ILE A 57 7.80 2.61 2.38
N ALA A 58 6.75 2.52 3.19
CA ALA A 58 5.37 2.49 2.74
C ALA A 58 4.89 3.80 2.10
N ARG A 59 5.64 4.90 2.23
CA ARG A 59 5.40 6.16 1.52
C ARG A 59 6.03 6.20 0.14
N ASN A 60 6.97 5.32 -0.18
CA ASN A 60 7.58 5.26 -1.50
C ASN A 60 6.53 4.90 -2.55
N ASP A 61 6.46 5.74 -3.59
CA ASP A 61 5.43 5.65 -4.62
C ASP A 61 5.57 4.41 -5.51
N SER A 62 6.77 3.81 -5.58
CA SER A 62 7.03 2.56 -6.31
C SER A 62 6.23 1.36 -5.79
N LEU A 63 6.03 1.26 -4.47
CA LEU A 63 5.18 0.21 -3.88
C LEU A 63 3.72 0.40 -4.32
N TRP A 64 3.27 1.65 -4.45
CA TRP A 64 1.93 1.98 -4.92
C TRP A 64 1.80 1.80 -6.43
N GLU A 65 2.85 2.05 -7.21
CA GLU A 65 2.92 1.74 -8.64
C GLU A 65 2.74 0.23 -8.86
N ASN A 66 3.53 -0.62 -8.18
CA ASN A 66 3.34 -2.06 -8.27
C ASN A 66 1.92 -2.43 -7.82
N LEU A 67 1.41 -1.89 -6.72
CA LEU A 67 0.01 -2.12 -6.33
C LEU A 67 -1.03 -1.65 -7.35
N CYS A 68 -0.73 -0.71 -8.23
CA CYS A 68 -1.64 -0.28 -9.30
C CYS A 68 -1.54 -1.16 -10.55
N PHE A 69 -0.36 -1.71 -10.83
CA PHE A 69 -0.04 -2.37 -12.10
C PHE A 69 0.51 -3.79 -11.96
N ARG A 70 0.43 -4.42 -10.78
CA ARG A 70 0.98 -5.78 -10.51
C ARG A 70 0.50 -6.83 -11.51
N HIS A 71 -0.71 -6.66 -12.01
CA HIS A 71 -1.36 -7.55 -12.98
C HIS A 71 -1.38 -6.97 -14.41
N VAL A 72 -0.71 -5.84 -14.62
CA VAL A 72 -0.67 -5.08 -15.86
C VAL A 72 0.80 -4.82 -16.21
N SER A 73 1.43 -5.80 -16.85
CA SER A 73 2.78 -5.65 -17.39
C SER A 73 2.71 -5.57 -18.92
N PRO A 74 3.26 -4.51 -19.56
CA PRO A 74 3.89 -3.32 -18.98
C PRO A 74 2.88 -2.26 -18.50
N PRO A 75 3.24 -1.39 -17.53
CA PRO A 75 2.44 -0.23 -17.15
C PRO A 75 2.21 0.68 -18.38
N PRO A 76 0.98 1.17 -18.63
CA PRO A 76 0.74 2.06 -19.76
C PRO A 76 1.52 3.38 -19.59
N SER A 77 2.37 3.75 -20.54
CA SER A 77 3.18 4.97 -20.47
C SER A 77 2.35 6.25 -20.31
N SER A 78 1.12 6.25 -20.82
CA SER A 78 0.16 7.37 -20.73
C SER A 78 -0.30 7.69 -19.30
N VAL A 79 -0.22 6.74 -18.36
CA VAL A 79 -0.70 6.99 -16.99
C VAL A 79 0.25 7.85 -16.17
N ARG A 80 1.55 7.91 -16.52
CA ARG A 80 2.54 8.65 -15.72
C ARG A 80 2.23 10.13 -15.61
N SER A 81 1.83 10.78 -16.70
CA SER A 81 1.46 12.21 -16.68
C SER A 81 0.23 12.46 -15.79
N VAL A 82 -0.74 11.56 -15.80
CA VAL A 82 -1.94 11.64 -14.95
C VAL A 82 -1.58 11.40 -13.48
N VAL A 83 -0.72 10.42 -13.21
CA VAL A 83 -0.22 10.11 -11.86
C VAL A 83 0.50 11.32 -11.28
N LEU A 84 1.36 11.96 -12.06
CA LEU A 84 2.05 13.19 -11.65
C LEU A 84 1.05 14.31 -11.34
N ALA A 85 0.05 14.54 -12.20
CA ALA A 85 -0.99 15.53 -11.96
C ALA A 85 -1.84 15.23 -10.71
N LEU A 86 -2.08 13.95 -10.42
CA LEU A 86 -2.76 13.49 -9.21
C LEU A 86 -1.88 13.58 -7.96
N GLY A 87 -0.57 13.80 -8.11
CA GLY A 87 0.39 13.88 -7.01
C GLY A 87 0.88 12.52 -6.50
N GLY A 88 0.95 11.52 -7.38
CA GLY A 88 1.60 10.23 -7.12
C GLY A 88 0.68 9.00 -7.18
N TYR A 89 1.29 7.82 -7.26
CA TYR A 89 0.61 6.53 -7.37
C TYR A 89 -0.21 6.22 -6.13
N LYS A 90 0.23 6.65 -4.93
CA LYS A 90 -0.58 6.51 -3.72
C LYS A 90 -1.91 7.26 -3.81
N ARG A 91 -1.92 8.45 -4.40
CA ARG A 91 -3.15 9.25 -4.60
C ARG A 91 -4.03 8.62 -5.67
N LEU A 92 -3.45 8.12 -6.76
CA LEU A 92 -4.20 7.35 -7.76
C LEU A 92 -4.83 6.09 -7.17
N TYR A 93 -4.08 5.34 -6.34
CA TYR A 93 -4.60 4.13 -5.70
C TYR A 93 -5.78 4.43 -4.79
N THR A 94 -5.64 5.45 -3.93
CA THR A 94 -6.67 5.79 -2.93
C THR A 94 -7.88 6.49 -3.53
N GLY A 95 -7.69 7.35 -4.53
CA GLY A 95 -8.74 8.13 -5.18
C GLY A 95 -9.48 7.40 -6.29
N CYS A 96 -8.79 6.60 -7.10
CA CYS A 96 -9.36 6.00 -8.32
C CYS A 96 -9.53 4.48 -8.18
N VAL A 97 -8.44 3.78 -7.89
CA VAL A 97 -8.40 2.31 -7.94
C VAL A 97 -9.19 1.67 -6.80
N ARG A 98 -8.93 2.06 -5.55
CA ARG A 98 -9.51 1.44 -4.36
C ARG A 98 -11.04 1.58 -4.30
N PRO A 99 -11.64 2.75 -4.58
CA PRO A 99 -13.10 2.89 -4.58
C PRO A 99 -13.76 2.02 -5.66
N VAL A 100 -13.20 2.01 -6.86
CA VAL A 100 -13.69 1.20 -7.97
C VAL A 100 -13.57 -0.29 -7.65
N ARG A 101 -12.43 -0.76 -7.14
CA ARG A 101 -12.24 -2.15 -6.67
C ARG A 101 -13.22 -2.55 -5.57
N SER A 102 -13.52 -1.65 -4.65
CA SER A 102 -14.49 -1.92 -3.57
C SER A 102 -15.93 -2.03 -4.10
N ARG A 103 -16.25 -1.35 -5.20
CA ARG A 103 -17.56 -1.44 -5.87
C ARG A 103 -17.64 -2.67 -6.78
N LEU A 104 -16.63 -2.91 -7.62
CA LEU A 104 -16.60 -4.05 -8.54
C LEU A 104 -16.35 -5.39 -7.86
N GLY A 105 -15.59 -5.43 -6.76
CA GLY A 105 -15.37 -6.66 -5.99
C GLY A 105 -16.66 -7.24 -5.39
N ARG A 106 -17.75 -6.46 -5.32
CA ARG A 106 -19.09 -6.96 -4.97
C ARG A 106 -19.83 -7.62 -6.15
N VAL A 107 -19.45 -7.29 -7.38
CA VAL A 107 -20.14 -7.75 -8.61
C VAL A 107 -19.37 -8.89 -9.27
N ARG A 108 -18.03 -8.88 -9.25
CA ARG A 108 -17.22 -9.94 -9.85
C ARG A 108 -16.01 -10.24 -8.97
N ARG A 109 -15.72 -11.53 -8.79
CA ARG A 109 -14.46 -12.04 -8.22
C ARG A 109 -13.33 -11.94 -9.26
N ALA A 110 -13.26 -10.79 -9.95
CA ALA A 110 -12.50 -10.64 -11.19
C ALA A 110 -11.02 -10.42 -10.91
N SER A 111 -10.20 -11.15 -11.66
CA SER A 111 -8.77 -10.92 -11.81
C SER A 111 -8.58 -9.54 -12.43
N TRP A 112 -7.93 -8.65 -11.69
CA TRP A 112 -7.73 -7.26 -12.06
C TRP A 112 -6.84 -7.17 -13.31
N ALA A 113 -7.45 -6.95 -14.47
CA ALA A 113 -6.77 -6.88 -15.76
C ALA A 113 -6.51 -5.43 -16.21
N ARG A 114 -5.70 -5.25 -17.26
CA ARG A 114 -5.35 -3.95 -17.86
C ARG A 114 -6.58 -3.08 -18.14
N ASP A 115 -7.64 -3.69 -18.64
CA ASP A 115 -8.89 -3.00 -19.00
C ASP A 115 -9.61 -2.45 -17.77
N GLU A 116 -9.45 -3.08 -16.60
CA GLU A 116 -10.05 -2.62 -15.36
C GLU A 116 -9.36 -1.36 -14.83
N VAL A 117 -8.05 -1.20 -15.04
CA VAL A 117 -7.34 0.03 -14.68
C VAL A 117 -7.82 1.19 -15.55
N GLN A 118 -7.90 0.98 -16.86
CA GLN A 118 -8.40 1.99 -17.79
C GLN A 118 -9.85 2.37 -17.46
N LEU A 119 -10.72 1.38 -17.23
CA LEU A 119 -12.10 1.59 -16.82
C LEU A 119 -12.17 2.36 -15.49
N SER A 120 -11.36 2.00 -14.50
CA SER A 120 -11.32 2.71 -13.21
C SER A 120 -10.94 4.17 -13.36
N LEU A 121 -10.01 4.48 -14.28
CA LEU A 121 -9.61 5.84 -14.57
C LEU A 121 -10.71 6.61 -15.29
N SER A 122 -11.35 6.01 -16.30
CA SER A 122 -12.51 6.61 -16.99
C SER A 122 -13.64 6.91 -16.01
N LEU A 123 -13.99 5.97 -15.13
CA LEU A 123 -15.03 6.16 -14.11
C LEU A 123 -14.64 7.24 -13.09
N PHE A 124 -13.36 7.29 -12.68
CA PHE A 124 -12.87 8.34 -11.82
C PHE A 124 -12.96 9.72 -12.48
N CYS A 125 -12.59 9.85 -13.75
CA CYS A 125 -12.71 11.11 -14.48
C CYS A 125 -14.17 11.58 -14.55
N VAL A 126 -15.11 10.67 -14.83
CA VAL A 126 -16.55 10.98 -14.82
C VAL A 126 -17.00 11.48 -13.43
N ASP A 127 -16.66 10.75 -12.36
CA ASP A 127 -16.97 11.16 -10.97
C ASP A 127 -16.36 12.54 -10.62
N TYR A 128 -15.11 12.78 -11.03
CA TYR A 128 -14.40 14.02 -10.77
C TYR A 128 -15.07 15.22 -11.47
N TYR A 129 -15.44 15.09 -12.74
CA TYR A 129 -16.09 16.16 -13.49
C TYR A 129 -17.52 16.42 -13.01
N GLU A 130 -18.29 15.39 -12.63
CA GLU A 130 -19.62 15.60 -12.04
C GLU A 130 -19.54 16.35 -10.70
N ARG A 131 -18.54 16.05 -9.87
CA ARG A 131 -18.30 16.78 -8.62
C ARG A 131 -17.84 18.22 -8.85
N LEU A 132 -17.03 18.44 -9.88
CA LEU A 132 -16.59 19.79 -10.25
C LEU A 132 -17.76 20.63 -10.76
N GLY A 133 -18.67 20.04 -11.55
CA GLY A 133 -19.87 20.69 -12.07
C GLY A 133 -20.99 20.88 -11.04
N GLY A 134 -21.04 20.04 -10.00
CA GLY A 134 -22.04 20.13 -8.92
C GLY A 134 -21.69 21.12 -7.80
N SER A 135 -20.47 21.66 -7.79
CA SER A 135 -19.97 22.49 -6.69
C SER A 135 -20.55 23.92 -6.63
N ASN A 136 -21.45 24.28 -7.56
CA ASN A 136 -22.01 25.63 -7.66
C ASN A 136 -23.32 25.85 -6.88
N SER A 137 -23.65 24.99 -5.91
CA SER A 137 -24.78 25.24 -5.00
C SER A 137 -24.50 24.77 -3.58
N ASN A 138 -24.19 25.74 -2.72
CA ASN A 138 -24.22 25.72 -1.27
C ASN A 138 -23.18 24.83 -0.56
N GLY A 139 -22.21 25.50 0.08
CA GLY A 139 -21.14 24.96 0.92
C GLY A 139 -21.62 24.20 2.17
N ARG A 140 -22.29 23.08 1.96
CA ARG A 140 -22.56 22.07 2.98
C ARG A 140 -21.62 20.90 2.71
N LEU A 141 -21.07 20.34 3.78
CA LEU A 141 -20.26 19.13 3.76
C LEU A 141 -21.14 17.97 3.25
N VAL A 142 -21.30 17.86 1.93
CA VAL A 142 -22.13 16.85 1.29
C VAL A 142 -21.38 15.53 1.41
N GLU A 143 -21.97 14.65 2.21
CA GLU A 143 -21.72 13.22 2.21
C GLU A 143 -21.53 12.76 0.76
N LYS A 144 -20.42 12.08 0.46
CA LYS A 144 -19.98 11.67 -0.89
C LYS A 144 -21.09 10.90 -1.63
N SER A 145 -22.06 11.59 -2.20
CA SER A 145 -23.12 11.01 -3.00
C SER A 145 -22.45 10.36 -4.20
N SER A 146 -22.86 9.13 -4.51
CA SER A 146 -22.32 8.46 -5.68
C SER A 146 -22.73 9.26 -6.92
N PRO A 147 -21.83 9.40 -7.92
CA PRO A 147 -22.09 10.17 -9.13
C PRO A 147 -23.35 9.66 -9.81
N SER A 148 -24.25 10.58 -10.18
CA SER A 148 -25.59 10.27 -10.68
C SER A 148 -25.52 9.37 -11.91
N SER A 149 -24.54 9.61 -12.79
CA SER A 149 -24.31 8.79 -13.98
C SER A 149 -23.77 7.40 -13.69
N LEU A 150 -23.15 7.13 -12.53
CA LEU A 150 -22.57 5.81 -12.21
C LEU A 150 -23.42 4.99 -11.22
N MET A 151 -24.63 5.44 -10.91
CA MET A 151 -25.57 4.68 -10.07
C MET A 151 -25.87 3.29 -10.64
N PHE A 152 -25.72 3.09 -11.95
CA PHE A 152 -25.88 1.79 -12.60
C PHE A 152 -24.88 0.74 -12.09
N LEU A 153 -23.67 1.13 -11.67
CA LEU A 153 -22.66 0.21 -11.14
C LEU A 153 -22.97 -0.26 -9.71
N CYS A 154 -23.91 0.41 -9.03
CA CYS A 154 -24.27 0.10 -7.65
C CYS A 154 -25.47 -0.84 -7.54
N LYS A 155 -26.17 -1.10 -8.65
CA LYS A 155 -27.31 -2.01 -8.69
C LYS A 155 -26.82 -3.37 -9.19
N PRO A 156 -26.98 -4.47 -8.42
CA PRO A 156 -26.77 -5.79 -8.97
C PRO A 156 -27.76 -5.98 -10.11
N VAL A 157 -27.24 -6.23 -11.32
CA VAL A 157 -28.07 -6.69 -12.43
C VAL A 157 -28.38 -8.15 -12.11
N ASN A 158 -29.51 -8.40 -11.45
CA ASN A 158 -30.06 -9.75 -11.39
C ASN A 158 -30.49 -10.11 -12.81
N VAL A 159 -29.73 -11.00 -13.44
CA VAL A 159 -30.17 -11.79 -14.61
C VAL A 159 -30.61 -13.14 -14.09
#